data_AF-A0A954V004-F1
#
_entry.id   AF-A0A954V004-F1
#
_cell.length_a   1.000
_cell.length_b   1.000
_cell.length_c   1.000
_cell.angle_alpha   90.00
_cell.angle_beta   90.00
_cell.angle_gamma   90.00
#
_symmetry.space_group_name_H-M   'P 1'
#
loop_
_entity.id
_entity.type
_entity.pdbx_description
1 polymer ?
#
loop_
_entity_poly.entity_id
_entity_poly.type
_entity_poly.pdbx_seq_one_letter_code
_entity_poly.pdbx_strand_id
1 'polypeptide(L)'
;ARLFARMGNAAAAKEQSDFVHVPSARIVSRIDCLITAGDHFLQINKLDEAVAISPQVMDLVHRGIECGAIVDPWNILGFAGNYSRFEGPDASVHDHRVEDLVQLMEFVFAMQSRMWREASAAGRDDLCQQIEQQLRGAAEWWRQFAAHAVSDLEATDPLETVESAVLVAKALALWHAGGAAAGDVKFWAPHAELFDSPKAYALVVESLLERDDFVASMALLVHWLGQADRVGLQKGDDSFSDLARRWMQRFEHRLHSDPSGPKLDWKIAQKFFDYLEANADHYWNAPEFRLGKGGSSPTKRGSSSDSGFPTGDDFDLDRDGDDDDEGGMFDAAYEGVVYNDTTDDGIESAVPEEAGVESDSELLDEANRLNQHLTFLTALAQMWKGAALSRHLRPEISSGDAKGHARLQAMQHWAEQAAANRRGLLTLMQDVAAYPIAKVGPDHDAMSRYDRQRLIKESLLERVIGSAVETADARRLLLANLTADAAASSASAQDLDELPEDDRIAIEILGNLLYGKNEAIDNTFSRLLTALRSKKLLYIPLARGGDPAQ
;
A
#
# COMPACT_ATOMS: atom_id res chain seq x y z
N ALA A 1 -38.54 -1.57 7.43
CA ALA A 1 -38.22 -2.90 6.86
C ALA A 1 -36.71 -3.10 6.64
N ARG A 2 -36.04 -2.36 5.73
CA ARG A 2 -34.61 -2.51 5.41
C ARG A 2 -33.65 -2.46 6.62
N LEU A 3 -33.87 -1.54 7.56
CA LEU A 3 -33.04 -1.47 8.78
C LEU A 3 -33.11 -2.76 9.62
N PHE A 4 -34.30 -3.33 9.78
CA PHE A 4 -34.45 -4.61 10.50
C PHE A 4 -33.80 -5.77 9.74
N ALA A 5 -33.84 -5.75 8.41
CA ALA A 5 -33.16 -6.73 7.58
C ALA A 5 -31.64 -6.67 7.79
N ARG A 6 -31.04 -5.49 7.70
CA ARG A 6 -29.60 -5.26 7.92
C ARG A 6 -29.13 -5.55 9.34
N MET A 7 -30.02 -5.42 10.34
CA MET A 7 -29.74 -5.84 11.72
C MET A 7 -29.88 -7.36 11.95
N GLY A 8 -30.24 -8.14 10.92
CA GLY A 8 -30.42 -9.60 11.03
C GLY A 8 -31.77 -10.04 11.60
N ASN A 9 -32.73 -9.14 11.80
CA ASN A 9 -34.07 -9.50 12.28
C ASN A 9 -35.04 -9.75 11.11
N ALA A 10 -34.94 -10.94 10.52
CA ALA A 10 -35.73 -11.34 9.36
C ALA A 10 -37.26 -11.36 9.64
N ALA A 11 -37.67 -11.70 10.86
CA ALA A 11 -39.09 -11.75 11.23
C ALA A 11 -39.71 -10.34 11.29
N ALA A 12 -39.05 -9.41 11.98
CA ALA A 12 -39.49 -8.02 12.03
C ALA A 12 -39.39 -7.34 10.65
N ALA A 13 -38.37 -7.66 9.86
CA ALA A 13 -38.23 -7.14 8.50
C ALA A 13 -39.40 -7.59 7.60
N LYS A 14 -39.81 -8.86 7.70
CA LYS A 14 -40.96 -9.40 6.97
C LYS A 14 -42.27 -8.77 7.42
N GLU A 15 -42.52 -8.68 8.71
CA GLU A 15 -43.72 -8.03 9.24
C GLU A 15 -43.84 -6.60 8.72
N GLN A 16 -42.75 -5.83 8.80
CA GLN A 16 -42.72 -4.45 8.31
C GLN A 16 -42.82 -4.35 6.78
N SER A 17 -42.29 -5.31 6.01
CA SER A 17 -42.41 -5.29 4.55
C SER A 17 -43.81 -5.70 4.08
N ASP A 18 -44.53 -6.54 4.84
CA ASP A 18 -45.91 -6.91 4.54
C ASP A 18 -46.89 -5.74 4.72
N PHE A 19 -46.56 -4.77 5.59
CA PHE A 19 -47.31 -3.51 5.71
C PHE A 19 -46.98 -2.48 4.62
N VAL A 20 -45.83 -2.59 3.94
CA VAL A 20 -45.41 -1.62 2.92
C VAL A 20 -46.04 -1.97 1.57
N HIS A 21 -46.86 -1.08 1.04
CA HIS A 21 -47.54 -1.29 -0.26
C HIS A 21 -46.61 -1.16 -1.48
N VAL A 22 -45.42 -0.57 -1.32
CA VAL A 22 -44.49 -0.30 -2.42
C VAL A 22 -43.72 -1.58 -2.80
N PRO A 23 -43.85 -2.11 -4.03
CA PRO A 23 -43.18 -3.35 -4.44
C PRO A 23 -41.65 -3.29 -4.36
N SER A 24 -41.04 -2.17 -4.73
CA SER A 24 -39.58 -1.96 -4.67
C SER A 24 -39.04 -2.16 -3.27
N ALA A 25 -39.66 -1.54 -2.27
CA ALA A 25 -39.28 -1.65 -0.87
C ALA A 25 -39.42 -3.10 -0.35
N ARG A 26 -40.42 -3.86 -0.82
CA ARG A 26 -40.59 -5.28 -0.42
C ARG A 26 -39.53 -6.18 -1.03
N ILE A 27 -39.25 -6.03 -2.33
CA ILE A 27 -38.25 -6.84 -3.03
C ILE A 27 -36.85 -6.55 -2.48
N VAL A 28 -36.47 -5.27 -2.39
CA VAL A 28 -35.16 -4.87 -1.85
C VAL A 28 -35.01 -5.29 -0.39
N SER A 29 -36.04 -5.12 0.45
CA SER A 29 -35.98 -5.60 1.84
C SER A 29 -35.86 -7.12 1.93
N ARG A 30 -36.42 -7.87 0.98
CA ARG A 30 -36.29 -9.33 0.94
C ARG A 30 -34.89 -9.75 0.51
N ILE A 31 -34.30 -9.05 -0.46
CA ILE A 31 -32.90 -9.24 -0.85
C ILE A 31 -31.96 -8.94 0.33
N ASP A 32 -32.15 -7.79 1.01
CA ASP A 32 -31.38 -7.43 2.21
C ASP A 32 -31.46 -8.56 3.27
N CYS A 33 -32.66 -9.13 3.52
CA CYS A 33 -32.81 -10.26 4.44
C CYS A 33 -32.05 -11.52 4.01
N LEU A 34 -32.04 -11.83 2.71
CA LEU A 34 -31.35 -12.99 2.18
C LEU A 34 -29.83 -12.81 2.29
N ILE A 35 -29.30 -11.64 1.96
CA ILE A 35 -27.87 -11.33 2.09
C ILE A 35 -27.43 -11.49 3.55
N THR A 36 -28.17 -10.90 4.50
CA THR A 36 -27.86 -11.03 5.93
C THR A 36 -28.00 -12.47 6.43
N ALA A 37 -28.95 -13.25 5.91
CA ALA A 37 -29.06 -14.68 6.22
C ALA A 37 -27.86 -15.46 5.67
N GLY A 38 -27.37 -15.13 4.46
CA GLY A 38 -26.16 -15.70 3.88
C GLY A 38 -24.93 -15.45 4.74
N ASP A 39 -24.73 -14.21 5.19
CA ASP A 39 -23.65 -13.86 6.11
C ASP A 39 -23.74 -14.63 7.44
N HIS A 40 -24.95 -14.78 7.98
CA HIS A 40 -25.16 -15.58 9.17
C HIS A 40 -24.79 -17.05 8.95
N PHE A 41 -25.20 -17.65 7.83
CA PHE A 41 -24.85 -19.03 7.49
C PHE A 41 -23.34 -19.23 7.32
N LEU A 42 -22.64 -18.25 6.75
CA LEU A 42 -21.17 -18.26 6.69
C LEU A 42 -20.54 -18.24 8.10
N GLN A 43 -21.05 -17.41 9.00
CA GLN A 43 -20.55 -17.34 10.39
C GLN A 43 -20.72 -18.65 11.16
N ILE A 44 -21.83 -19.38 10.95
CA ILE A 44 -22.09 -20.68 11.59
C ILE A 44 -21.53 -21.87 10.78
N ASN A 45 -20.70 -21.59 9.77
CA ASN A 45 -20.05 -22.57 8.89
C ASN A 45 -21.01 -23.52 8.15
N LYS A 46 -22.20 -23.02 7.80
CA LYS A 46 -23.18 -23.73 6.97
C LYS A 46 -23.07 -23.31 5.50
N LEU A 47 -22.00 -23.77 4.85
CA LEU A 47 -21.64 -23.33 3.50
C LEU A 47 -22.69 -23.72 2.44
N ASP A 48 -23.25 -24.93 2.52
CA ASP A 48 -24.26 -25.40 1.56
C ASP A 48 -25.53 -24.52 1.59
N GLU A 49 -25.98 -24.12 2.78
CA GLU A 49 -27.14 -23.22 2.95
C GLU A 49 -26.82 -21.79 2.47
N ALA A 50 -25.58 -21.32 2.67
CA ALA A 50 -25.14 -20.00 2.20
C ALA A 50 -25.10 -19.93 0.66
N VAL A 51 -24.48 -20.89 -0.01
CA VAL A 51 -24.35 -20.90 -1.49
C VAL A 51 -25.72 -21.00 -2.18
N ALA A 52 -26.68 -21.68 -1.55
CA ALA A 52 -28.04 -21.77 -2.07
C ALA A 52 -28.80 -20.43 -2.09
N ILE A 53 -28.34 -19.40 -1.36
CA ILE A 53 -28.99 -18.08 -1.32
C ILE A 53 -28.66 -17.25 -2.56
N SER A 54 -27.44 -17.37 -3.11
CA SER A 54 -26.97 -16.54 -4.22
C SER A 54 -27.92 -16.57 -5.43
N PRO A 55 -28.38 -17.74 -5.93
CA PRO A 55 -29.37 -17.80 -7.01
C PRO A 55 -30.73 -17.18 -6.66
N GLN A 56 -31.16 -17.27 -5.39
CA GLN A 56 -32.43 -16.69 -4.94
C GLN A 56 -32.38 -15.15 -4.92
N VAL A 57 -31.23 -14.59 -4.57
CA VAL A 57 -31.01 -13.14 -4.63
C VAL A 57 -31.06 -12.65 -6.08
N MET A 58 -30.35 -13.33 -6.99
CA MET A 58 -30.37 -12.97 -8.41
C MET A 58 -31.77 -13.12 -9.03
N ASP A 59 -32.53 -14.17 -8.70
CA ASP A 59 -33.94 -14.31 -9.12
C ASP A 59 -34.78 -13.09 -8.70
N LEU A 60 -34.63 -12.62 -7.46
CA LEU A 60 -35.35 -11.44 -6.98
C LEU A 60 -34.90 -10.15 -7.65
N VAL A 61 -33.61 -10.01 -8.00
CA VAL A 61 -33.11 -8.88 -8.78
C VAL A 61 -33.77 -8.87 -10.16
N HIS A 62 -33.71 -9.98 -10.90
CA HIS A 62 -34.32 -10.08 -12.23
C HIS A 62 -35.83 -9.82 -12.18
N ARG A 63 -36.55 -10.46 -11.25
CA ARG A 63 -38.00 -10.24 -11.10
C ARG A 63 -38.33 -8.82 -10.68
N GLY A 64 -37.48 -8.20 -9.85
CA GLY A 64 -37.59 -6.80 -9.48
C GLY A 64 -37.51 -5.89 -10.70
N ILE A 65 -36.59 -6.17 -11.63
CA ILE A 65 -36.45 -5.44 -12.89
C ILE A 65 -37.66 -5.69 -13.79
N GLU A 66 -38.05 -6.95 -14.00
CA GLU A 66 -39.18 -7.34 -14.87
C GLU A 66 -40.52 -6.71 -14.44
N CYS A 67 -40.76 -6.58 -13.13
CA CYS A 67 -41.98 -5.96 -12.61
C CYS A 67 -41.87 -4.43 -12.45
N GLY A 68 -40.75 -3.80 -12.85
CA GLY A 68 -40.51 -2.36 -12.75
C GLY A 68 -40.29 -1.84 -11.32
N ALA A 69 -40.11 -2.73 -10.35
CA ALA A 69 -39.83 -2.39 -8.96
C ALA A 69 -38.36 -1.97 -8.76
N ILE A 70 -37.46 -2.53 -9.56
CA ILE A 70 -36.06 -2.12 -9.70
C ILE A 70 -35.93 -1.46 -11.08
N VAL A 71 -35.09 -0.43 -11.19
CA VAL A 71 -34.86 0.27 -12.46
C VAL A 71 -34.25 -0.68 -13.50
N ASP A 72 -34.62 -0.52 -14.75
CA ASP A 72 -34.00 -1.28 -15.85
C ASP A 72 -32.53 -0.84 -16.01
N PRO A 73 -31.55 -1.76 -15.91
CA PRO A 73 -30.14 -1.46 -16.08
C PRO A 73 -29.79 -0.81 -17.43
N TRP A 74 -30.58 -1.02 -18.50
CA TRP A 74 -30.33 -0.39 -19.80
C TRP A 74 -30.42 1.14 -19.76
N ASN A 75 -31.08 1.71 -18.75
CA ASN A 75 -31.10 3.17 -18.55
C ASN A 75 -29.72 3.75 -18.22
N ILE A 76 -28.78 2.93 -17.75
CA ILE A 76 -27.39 3.33 -17.51
C ILE A 76 -26.71 3.65 -18.84
N LEU A 77 -26.70 2.70 -19.78
CA LEU A 77 -26.10 2.89 -21.10
C LEU A 77 -26.86 3.91 -21.95
N GLY A 78 -28.19 3.86 -21.95
CA GLY A 78 -29.01 4.69 -22.83
C GLY A 78 -29.05 6.15 -22.41
N PHE A 79 -29.01 6.41 -21.09
CA PHE A 79 -29.33 7.73 -20.54
C PHE A 79 -28.40 8.19 -19.42
N ALA A 80 -27.35 7.43 -19.05
CA ALA A 80 -26.52 7.69 -17.87
C ALA A 80 -27.35 7.87 -16.57
N GLY A 81 -28.51 7.20 -16.49
CA GLY A 81 -29.45 7.36 -15.38
C GLY A 81 -30.24 8.68 -15.38
N ASN A 82 -30.18 9.47 -16.46
CA ASN A 82 -30.84 10.77 -16.57
C ASN A 82 -32.05 10.74 -17.51
N TYR A 83 -33.25 10.99 -16.99
CA TYR A 83 -34.45 11.06 -17.82
C TYR A 83 -34.74 12.49 -18.29
N SER A 84 -34.84 12.68 -19.61
CA SER A 84 -35.18 13.98 -20.20
C SER A 84 -36.63 14.35 -19.91
N ARG A 85 -36.88 15.50 -19.30
CA ARG A 85 -38.24 16.06 -19.10
C ARG A 85 -38.73 16.82 -20.34
N PHE A 86 -37.82 17.48 -21.06
CA PHE A 86 -38.06 18.23 -22.29
C PHE A 86 -36.86 18.10 -23.24
N GLU A 87 -37.00 18.54 -24.49
CA GLU A 87 -35.88 18.64 -25.43
C GLU A 87 -34.87 19.68 -24.94
N GLY A 88 -33.69 19.23 -24.51
CA GLY A 88 -32.56 20.08 -24.10
C GLY A 88 -31.68 19.42 -23.03
N PRO A 89 -30.35 19.63 -23.06
CA PRO A 89 -29.41 18.99 -22.13
C PRO A 89 -29.64 19.38 -20.66
N ASP A 90 -30.17 20.59 -20.41
CA ASP A 90 -30.39 21.13 -19.06
C ASP A 90 -31.70 20.62 -18.40
N ALA A 91 -32.50 19.83 -19.11
CA ALA A 91 -33.84 19.42 -18.69
C ALA A 91 -33.93 17.95 -18.26
N SER A 92 -32.83 17.33 -17.85
CA SER A 92 -32.83 15.96 -17.36
C SER A 92 -33.02 15.86 -15.84
N VAL A 93 -33.45 14.69 -15.35
CA VAL A 93 -33.51 14.36 -13.91
C VAL A 93 -32.78 13.05 -13.70
N HIS A 94 -31.84 13.06 -12.76
CA HIS A 94 -31.16 11.86 -12.32
C HIS A 94 -32.10 10.95 -11.54
N ASP A 95 -32.18 9.68 -11.93
CA ASP A 95 -32.93 8.66 -11.24
C ASP A 95 -32.06 7.91 -10.22
N HIS A 96 -32.13 8.34 -8.96
CA HIS A 96 -31.44 7.73 -7.82
C HIS A 96 -31.59 6.20 -7.70
N ARG A 97 -32.62 5.60 -8.30
CA ARG A 97 -32.79 4.14 -8.30
C ARG A 97 -31.67 3.41 -9.05
N VAL A 98 -30.97 4.11 -9.95
CA VAL A 98 -29.80 3.58 -10.66
C VAL A 98 -28.63 3.40 -9.68
N GLU A 99 -28.37 4.39 -8.82
CA GLU A 99 -27.38 4.27 -7.75
C GLU A 99 -27.74 3.14 -6.79
N ASP A 100 -29.01 3.03 -6.39
CA ASP A 100 -29.51 1.92 -5.55
C ASP A 100 -29.25 0.55 -6.19
N LEU A 101 -29.40 0.42 -7.51
CA LEU A 101 -29.15 -0.81 -8.25
C LEU A 101 -27.65 -1.13 -8.33
N VAL A 102 -26.81 -0.13 -8.60
CA VAL A 102 -25.34 -0.29 -8.58
C VAL A 102 -24.90 -0.80 -7.23
N GLN A 103 -25.33 -0.14 -6.14
CA GLN A 103 -25.02 -0.55 -4.78
C GLN A 103 -25.54 -1.96 -4.45
N LEU A 104 -26.75 -2.31 -4.92
CA LEU A 104 -27.30 -3.64 -4.74
C LEU A 104 -26.42 -4.72 -5.40
N MET A 105 -25.95 -4.47 -6.61
CA MET A 105 -25.08 -5.40 -7.33
C MET A 105 -23.71 -5.53 -6.67
N GLU A 106 -23.14 -4.44 -6.14
CA GLU A 106 -21.92 -4.50 -5.34
C GLU A 106 -22.07 -5.38 -4.10
N PHE A 107 -23.21 -5.30 -3.40
CA PHE A 107 -23.49 -6.21 -2.28
C PHE A 107 -23.60 -7.67 -2.71
N VAL A 108 -24.19 -7.94 -3.88
CA VAL A 108 -24.27 -9.31 -4.43
C VAL A 108 -22.87 -9.85 -4.73
N PHE A 109 -22.03 -9.08 -5.42
CA PHE A 109 -20.66 -9.50 -5.73
C PHE A 109 -19.80 -9.67 -4.48
N ALA A 110 -19.93 -8.79 -3.50
CA ALA A 110 -19.25 -8.91 -2.21
C ALA A 110 -19.67 -10.19 -1.46
N MET A 111 -20.98 -10.49 -1.43
CA MET A 111 -21.52 -11.70 -0.82
C MET A 111 -21.00 -12.96 -1.51
N GLN A 112 -21.08 -13.04 -2.84
CA GLN A 112 -20.60 -14.20 -3.61
C GLN A 112 -19.09 -14.40 -3.46
N SER A 113 -18.31 -13.31 -3.51
CA SER A 113 -16.86 -13.36 -3.28
C SER A 113 -16.54 -13.88 -1.88
N ARG A 114 -17.27 -13.42 -0.85
CA ARG A 114 -17.11 -13.92 0.52
C ARG A 114 -17.45 -15.40 0.66
N MET A 115 -18.57 -15.84 0.06
CA MET A 115 -18.94 -17.26 0.03
C MET A 115 -17.83 -18.11 -0.61
N TRP A 116 -17.24 -17.63 -1.71
CA TRP A 116 -16.14 -18.32 -2.37
C TRP A 116 -14.91 -18.43 -1.47
N ARG A 117 -14.49 -17.32 -0.85
CA ARG A 117 -13.36 -17.32 0.10
C ARG A 117 -13.54 -18.35 1.21
N GLU A 118 -14.73 -18.41 1.84
CA GLU A 118 -15.01 -19.39 2.89
C GLU A 118 -15.03 -20.84 2.36
N ALA A 119 -15.63 -21.08 1.19
CA ALA A 119 -15.65 -22.40 0.58
C ALA A 119 -14.24 -22.90 0.22
N SER A 120 -13.38 -22.03 -0.32
CA SER A 120 -11.99 -22.35 -0.66
C SER A 120 -11.15 -22.60 0.58
N ALA A 121 -11.33 -21.81 1.63
CA ALA A 121 -10.66 -22.02 2.91
C ALA A 121 -11.08 -23.34 3.59
N ALA A 122 -12.32 -23.82 3.34
CA ALA A 122 -12.81 -25.09 3.84
C ALA A 122 -12.47 -26.30 2.93
N GLY A 123 -11.82 -26.07 1.78
CA GLY A 123 -11.48 -27.13 0.82
C GLY A 123 -12.68 -27.81 0.14
N ARG A 124 -13.81 -27.11 0.02
CA ARG A 124 -15.03 -27.61 -0.63
C ARG A 124 -15.03 -27.25 -2.12
N ASP A 125 -14.28 -28.02 -2.91
CA ASP A 125 -14.12 -27.78 -4.36
C ASP A 125 -15.44 -27.84 -5.14
N ASP A 126 -16.39 -28.66 -4.67
CA ASP A 126 -17.75 -28.75 -5.21
C ASP A 126 -18.48 -27.40 -5.15
N LEU A 127 -18.43 -26.75 -3.98
CA LEU A 127 -19.03 -25.44 -3.76
C LEU A 127 -18.25 -24.33 -4.48
N CYS A 128 -16.92 -24.41 -4.52
CA CYS A 128 -16.09 -23.46 -5.25
C CYS A 128 -16.47 -23.38 -6.74
N GLN A 129 -16.65 -24.53 -7.42
CA GLN A 129 -17.06 -24.56 -8.82
C GLN A 129 -18.47 -23.98 -9.01
N GLN A 130 -19.39 -24.26 -8.09
CA GLN A 130 -20.74 -23.73 -8.14
C GLN A 130 -20.77 -22.21 -7.98
N ILE A 131 -20.04 -21.67 -7.00
CA ILE A 131 -19.96 -20.22 -6.75
C ILE A 131 -19.26 -19.51 -7.90
N GLU A 132 -18.20 -20.10 -8.46
CA GLU A 132 -17.50 -19.55 -9.63
C GLU A 132 -18.47 -19.35 -10.80
N GLN A 133 -19.27 -20.36 -11.12
CA GLN A 133 -20.26 -20.27 -12.20
C GLN A 133 -21.30 -19.18 -11.92
N GLN A 134 -21.78 -19.07 -10.68
CA GLN A 134 -22.76 -18.06 -10.30
C GLN A 134 -22.18 -16.64 -10.36
N LEU A 135 -20.97 -16.44 -9.86
CA LEU A 135 -20.30 -15.14 -9.85
C LEU A 135 -19.95 -14.68 -11.27
N ARG A 136 -19.38 -15.57 -12.11
CA ARG A 136 -19.10 -15.26 -13.52
C ARG A 136 -20.37 -14.94 -14.28
N GLY A 137 -21.42 -15.74 -14.13
CA GLY A 137 -22.71 -15.50 -14.79
C GLY A 137 -23.34 -14.16 -14.39
N ALA A 138 -23.32 -13.82 -13.10
CA ALA A 138 -23.81 -12.54 -12.62
C ALA A 138 -22.96 -11.36 -13.12
N ALA A 139 -21.63 -11.52 -13.16
CA ALA A 139 -20.71 -10.50 -13.62
C ALA A 139 -20.82 -10.24 -15.12
N GLU A 140 -20.89 -11.29 -15.95
CA GLU A 140 -21.10 -11.18 -17.40
C GLU A 140 -22.44 -10.51 -17.72
N TRP A 141 -23.51 -10.91 -17.02
CA TRP A 141 -24.81 -10.27 -17.14
C TRP A 141 -24.76 -8.80 -16.73
N TRP A 142 -24.08 -8.43 -15.64
CA TRP A 142 -24.01 -7.03 -15.20
C TRP A 142 -23.13 -6.17 -16.11
N ARG A 143 -22.03 -6.73 -16.62
CA ARG A 143 -21.06 -6.00 -17.46
C ARG A 143 -21.70 -5.47 -18.75
N GLN A 144 -22.70 -6.16 -19.30
CA GLN A 144 -23.38 -5.74 -20.53
C GLN A 144 -24.00 -4.34 -20.44
N PHE A 145 -24.27 -3.84 -19.23
CA PHE A 145 -24.86 -2.52 -18.98
C PHE A 145 -23.81 -1.43 -18.73
N ALA A 146 -22.51 -1.75 -18.86
CA ALA A 146 -21.38 -0.84 -18.79
C ALA A 146 -21.42 0.23 -17.68
N ALA A 147 -21.95 -0.11 -16.49
CA ALA A 147 -22.04 0.84 -15.38
C ALA A 147 -20.69 1.45 -15.00
N HIS A 148 -19.62 0.66 -15.08
CA HIS A 148 -18.24 1.07 -14.83
C HIS A 148 -17.68 2.11 -15.83
N ALA A 149 -18.31 2.29 -16.99
CA ALA A 149 -17.84 3.22 -18.02
C ALA A 149 -18.49 4.61 -17.91
N VAL A 150 -19.52 4.76 -17.08
CA VAL A 150 -20.25 6.03 -16.89
C VAL A 150 -19.58 6.81 -15.77
N SER A 151 -18.99 7.96 -16.09
CA SER A 151 -18.24 8.80 -15.12
C SER A 151 -19.03 9.24 -13.90
N ASP A 152 -20.35 9.44 -14.08
CA ASP A 152 -21.24 9.95 -13.04
C ASP A 152 -21.69 8.84 -12.07
N LEU A 153 -21.42 7.57 -12.39
CA LEU A 153 -21.73 6.42 -11.55
C LEU A 153 -20.44 5.83 -11.00
N GLU A 154 -20.27 5.88 -9.68
CA GLU A 154 -19.16 5.23 -8.98
C GLU A 154 -19.35 3.70 -8.95
N ALA A 155 -19.23 3.04 -10.11
CA ALA A 155 -19.42 1.59 -10.24
C ALA A 155 -18.10 0.89 -10.58
N THR A 156 -17.79 -0.19 -9.84
CA THR A 156 -16.61 -1.02 -10.10
C THR A 156 -16.83 -1.95 -11.32
N ASP A 157 -15.79 -2.25 -12.12
CA ASP A 157 -15.91 -3.28 -13.17
C ASP A 157 -16.17 -4.65 -12.52
N PRO A 158 -17.30 -5.31 -12.83
CA PRO A 158 -17.59 -6.63 -12.27
C PRO A 158 -16.52 -7.67 -12.61
N LEU A 159 -15.84 -7.59 -13.76
CA LEU A 159 -14.80 -8.58 -14.09
C LEU A 159 -13.54 -8.44 -13.25
N GLU A 160 -13.12 -7.22 -12.92
CA GLU A 160 -12.00 -7.02 -11.98
C GLU A 160 -12.34 -7.62 -10.61
N THR A 161 -13.61 -7.55 -10.21
CA THR A 161 -14.10 -8.16 -8.96
C THR A 161 -14.03 -9.69 -9.04
N VAL A 162 -14.43 -10.29 -10.17
CA VAL A 162 -14.30 -11.74 -10.39
C VAL A 162 -12.84 -12.18 -10.40
N GLU A 163 -11.96 -11.48 -11.12
CA GLU A 163 -10.53 -11.80 -11.18
C GLU A 163 -9.89 -11.76 -9.79
N SER A 164 -10.19 -10.71 -9.01
CA SER A 164 -9.75 -10.58 -7.63
C SER A 164 -10.27 -11.73 -6.75
N ALA A 165 -11.54 -12.11 -6.89
CA ALA A 165 -12.14 -13.22 -6.14
C ALA A 165 -11.52 -14.58 -6.51
N VAL A 166 -11.29 -14.83 -7.81
CA VAL A 166 -10.63 -16.04 -8.32
C VAL A 166 -9.23 -16.18 -7.74
N LEU A 167 -8.48 -15.08 -7.70
CA LEU A 167 -7.11 -15.06 -7.17
C LEU A 167 -7.10 -15.46 -5.69
N VAL A 168 -7.95 -14.82 -4.88
CA VAL A 168 -8.04 -15.13 -3.45
C VAL A 168 -8.53 -16.56 -3.21
N ALA A 169 -9.54 -17.02 -3.95
CA ALA A 169 -10.04 -18.39 -3.85
C ALA A 169 -8.96 -19.43 -4.18
N LYS A 170 -8.21 -19.25 -5.27
CA LYS A 170 -7.09 -20.13 -5.64
C LYS A 170 -6.00 -20.13 -4.57
N ALA A 171 -5.63 -18.96 -4.07
CA ALA A 171 -4.61 -18.85 -3.01
C ALA A 171 -5.06 -19.52 -1.71
N LEU A 172 -6.33 -19.39 -1.32
CA LEU A 172 -6.88 -20.05 -0.14
C LEU A 172 -7.02 -21.56 -0.32
N ALA A 173 -7.36 -22.04 -1.52
CA ALA A 173 -7.36 -23.46 -1.83
C ALA A 173 -5.95 -24.06 -1.73
N LEU A 174 -4.93 -23.35 -2.25
CA LEU A 174 -3.52 -23.73 -2.10
C LEU A 174 -3.08 -23.74 -0.64
N TRP A 175 -3.44 -22.71 0.12
CA TRP A 175 -3.17 -22.63 1.56
C TRP A 175 -3.80 -23.81 2.31
N HIS A 176 -5.07 -24.14 2.02
CA HIS A 176 -5.75 -25.27 2.64
C HIS A 176 -5.08 -26.61 2.29
N ALA A 177 -4.69 -26.81 1.02
CA ALA A 177 -4.00 -28.02 0.57
C ALA A 177 -2.57 -28.14 1.16
N GLY A 178 -1.88 -27.01 1.31
CA GLY A 178 -0.53 -26.94 1.88
C GLY A 178 -0.49 -27.11 3.40
N GLY A 179 -1.57 -26.76 4.10
CA GLY A 179 -1.68 -26.85 5.55
C GLY A 179 -0.49 -26.18 6.25
N ALA A 180 0.26 -26.95 7.04
CA ALA A 180 1.45 -26.44 7.75
C ALA A 180 2.58 -25.96 6.82
N ALA A 181 2.67 -26.46 5.59
CA ALA A 181 3.69 -26.03 4.63
C ALA A 181 3.43 -24.60 4.11
N ALA A 182 2.19 -24.11 4.18
CA ALA A 182 1.84 -22.74 3.77
C ALA A 182 2.48 -21.66 4.65
N GLY A 183 3.03 -22.04 5.80
CA GLY A 183 3.82 -21.17 6.67
C GLY A 183 5.28 -20.96 6.23
N ASP A 184 5.74 -21.63 5.16
CA ASP A 184 7.09 -21.44 4.60
C ASP A 184 7.04 -20.51 3.37
N VAL A 185 7.98 -19.58 3.27
CA VAL A 185 8.15 -18.70 2.10
C VAL A 185 8.40 -19.54 0.84
N LYS A 186 9.12 -20.66 0.98
CA LYS A 186 9.42 -21.57 -0.15
C LYS A 186 8.18 -22.24 -0.74
N PHE A 187 7.11 -22.37 0.04
CA PHE A 187 5.85 -22.92 -0.46
C PHE A 187 5.20 -21.98 -1.47
N TRP A 188 5.29 -20.67 -1.25
CA TRP A 188 4.67 -19.66 -2.11
C TRP A 188 5.49 -19.33 -3.36
N ALA A 189 6.80 -19.57 -3.34
CA ALA A 189 7.69 -19.24 -4.46
C ALA A 189 7.30 -19.86 -5.83
N PRO A 190 6.88 -21.14 -5.92
CA PRO A 190 6.39 -21.73 -7.18
C PRO A 190 5.09 -21.09 -7.69
N HIS A 191 4.37 -20.39 -6.82
CA HIS A 191 3.08 -19.78 -7.08
C HIS A 191 3.17 -18.26 -7.27
N ALA A 192 4.37 -17.72 -7.51
CA ALA A 192 4.61 -16.28 -7.67
C ALA A 192 3.79 -15.64 -8.82
N GLU A 193 3.41 -16.40 -9.85
CA GLU A 193 2.54 -15.93 -10.93
C GLU A 193 1.14 -15.54 -10.46
N LEU A 194 0.65 -16.10 -9.34
CA LEU A 194 -0.63 -15.70 -8.74
C LEU A 194 -0.55 -14.32 -8.10
N PHE A 195 0.64 -13.76 -7.89
CA PHE A 195 0.85 -12.52 -7.16
C PHE A 195 1.66 -11.52 -8.01
N ASP A 196 1.04 -11.07 -9.09
CA ASP A 196 1.61 -10.13 -10.07
C ASP A 196 1.44 -8.65 -9.69
N SER A 197 0.63 -8.36 -8.66
CA SER A 197 0.26 -7.00 -8.25
C SER A 197 0.19 -6.84 -6.73
N PRO A 198 0.41 -5.62 -6.19
CA PRO A 198 0.25 -5.34 -4.75
C PRO A 198 -1.13 -5.72 -4.21
N LYS A 199 -2.18 -5.45 -5.01
CA LYS A 199 -3.58 -5.79 -4.69
C LYS A 199 -3.77 -7.29 -4.50
N ALA A 200 -3.15 -8.12 -5.35
CA ALA A 200 -3.21 -9.58 -5.23
C ALA A 200 -2.65 -10.07 -3.88
N TYR A 201 -1.48 -9.56 -3.47
CA TYR A 201 -0.92 -9.86 -2.16
C TYR A 201 -1.81 -9.37 -1.03
N ALA A 202 -2.27 -8.11 -1.10
CA ALA A 202 -3.07 -7.49 -0.05
C ALA A 202 -4.33 -8.29 0.27
N LEU A 203 -5.11 -8.67 -0.74
CA LEU A 203 -6.35 -9.41 -0.57
C LEU A 203 -6.15 -10.79 0.09
N VAL A 204 -5.08 -11.50 -0.26
CA VAL A 204 -4.78 -12.82 0.31
C VAL A 204 -4.24 -12.69 1.74
N VAL A 205 -3.33 -11.73 1.99
CA VAL A 205 -2.82 -11.46 3.34
C VAL A 205 -3.96 -11.05 4.27
N GLU A 206 -4.88 -10.19 3.84
CA GLU A 206 -6.06 -9.82 4.64
C GLU A 206 -6.94 -11.03 4.93
N SER A 207 -7.19 -11.88 3.94
CA SER A 207 -7.99 -13.10 4.11
C SER A 207 -7.36 -14.09 5.10
N LEU A 208 -6.02 -14.18 5.14
CA LEU A 208 -5.29 -15.00 6.13
C LEU A 208 -5.30 -14.35 7.52
N LEU A 209 -5.15 -13.03 7.60
CA LEU A 209 -5.22 -12.26 8.84
C LEU A 209 -6.59 -12.30 9.50
N GLU A 210 -7.68 -12.39 8.73
CA GLU A 210 -9.04 -12.62 9.25
C GLU A 210 -9.21 -13.99 9.90
N ARG A 211 -8.39 -14.96 9.52
CA ARG A 211 -8.37 -16.33 10.04
C ARG A 211 -7.35 -16.55 11.15
N ASP A 212 -6.65 -15.49 11.55
CA ASP A 212 -5.56 -15.51 12.55
C ASP A 212 -4.40 -16.47 12.21
N ASP A 213 -4.20 -16.81 10.94
CA ASP A 213 -3.02 -17.55 10.52
C ASP A 213 -1.85 -16.59 10.32
N PHE A 214 -1.21 -16.23 11.44
CA PHE A 214 -0.08 -15.31 11.45
C PHE A 214 1.15 -15.86 10.76
N VAL A 215 1.32 -17.20 10.66
CA VAL A 215 2.52 -17.80 10.08
C VAL A 215 2.45 -17.77 8.56
N ALA A 216 1.31 -18.17 7.99
CA ALA A 216 1.11 -18.10 6.54
C ALA A 216 1.08 -16.64 6.05
N SER A 217 0.39 -15.74 6.77
CA SER A 217 0.36 -14.33 6.40
C SER A 217 1.75 -13.68 6.50
N MET A 218 2.56 -14.05 7.50
CA MET A 218 3.95 -13.61 7.62
C MET A 218 4.80 -14.09 6.44
N ALA A 219 4.70 -15.37 6.09
CA ALA A 219 5.44 -15.93 4.95
C ALA A 219 5.10 -15.21 3.64
N LEU A 220 3.81 -14.89 3.42
CA LEU A 220 3.36 -14.19 2.23
C LEU A 220 3.80 -12.71 2.22
N LEU A 221 3.78 -12.03 3.37
CA LEU A 221 4.34 -10.68 3.50
C LEU A 221 5.84 -10.67 3.17
N VAL A 222 6.61 -11.62 3.72
CA VAL A 222 8.05 -11.74 3.43
C VAL A 222 8.30 -12.02 1.95
N HIS A 223 7.49 -12.90 1.34
CA HIS A 223 7.56 -13.16 -0.10
C HIS A 223 7.30 -11.90 -0.93
N TRP A 224 6.28 -11.12 -0.56
CA TRP A 224 5.97 -9.85 -1.23
C TRP A 224 7.14 -8.86 -1.12
N LEU A 225 7.71 -8.70 0.07
CA LEU A 225 8.87 -7.83 0.27
C LEU A 225 10.06 -8.25 -0.61
N GLY A 226 10.32 -9.56 -0.74
CA GLY A 226 11.35 -10.07 -1.64
C GLY A 226 11.08 -9.86 -3.14
N GLN A 227 9.84 -9.55 -3.52
CA GLN A 227 9.42 -9.22 -4.89
C GLN A 227 9.11 -7.71 -5.07
N ALA A 228 9.49 -6.88 -4.10
CA ALA A 228 9.18 -5.45 -4.09
C ALA A 228 9.66 -4.71 -5.36
N ASP A 229 10.79 -5.09 -5.93
CA ASP A 229 11.33 -4.44 -7.14
C ASP A 229 10.51 -4.75 -8.41
N ARG A 230 9.83 -5.90 -8.43
CA ARG A 230 9.00 -6.31 -9.57
C ARG A 230 7.56 -5.83 -9.43
N VAL A 231 7.00 -5.94 -8.23
CA VAL A 231 5.56 -5.74 -7.98
C VAL A 231 5.26 -4.37 -7.35
N GLY A 232 6.24 -3.77 -6.67
CA GLY A 232 6.05 -2.58 -5.84
C GLY A 232 5.49 -2.90 -4.44
N LEU A 233 5.71 -2.00 -3.49
CA LEU A 233 5.22 -2.12 -2.11
C LEU A 233 3.85 -1.48 -1.89
N GLN A 234 3.38 -0.65 -2.82
CA GLN A 234 2.14 0.08 -2.69
C GLN A 234 1.50 0.34 -4.05
N LYS A 235 0.18 0.17 -4.15
CA LYS A 235 -0.63 0.63 -5.29
C LYS A 235 -2.02 1.03 -4.79
N GLY A 236 -2.39 2.29 -4.99
CA GLY A 236 -3.65 2.83 -4.47
C GLY A 236 -3.70 2.74 -2.94
N ASP A 237 -4.77 2.16 -2.41
CA ASP A 237 -5.01 1.97 -0.98
C ASP A 237 -4.28 0.74 -0.40
N ASP A 238 -3.81 -0.17 -1.26
CA ASP A 238 -3.14 -1.39 -0.84
C ASP A 238 -1.66 -1.12 -0.58
N SER A 239 -1.24 -1.29 0.68
CA SER A 239 0.12 -1.00 1.14
C SER A 239 0.67 -2.14 1.98
N PHE A 240 1.85 -2.64 1.61
CA PHE A 240 2.59 -3.64 2.39
C PHE A 240 2.79 -3.18 3.83
N SER A 241 3.21 -1.92 4.01
CA SER A 241 3.49 -1.31 5.30
C SER A 241 2.28 -1.31 6.23
N ASP A 242 1.09 -1.08 5.68
CA ASP A 242 -0.15 -1.06 6.46
C ASP A 242 -0.52 -2.47 6.91
N LEU A 243 -0.37 -3.46 6.04
CA LEU A 243 -0.65 -4.86 6.34
C LEU A 243 0.36 -5.45 7.33
N ALA A 244 1.65 -5.11 7.22
CA ALA A 244 2.67 -5.51 8.20
C ALA A 244 2.39 -4.94 9.60
N ARG A 245 1.95 -3.67 9.69
CA ARG A 245 1.52 -3.07 10.96
C ARG A 245 0.26 -3.73 11.50
N ARG A 246 -0.76 -3.95 10.67
CA ARG A 246 -2.01 -4.64 11.06
C ARG A 246 -1.72 -6.06 11.55
N TRP A 247 -0.80 -6.77 10.88
CA TRP A 247 -0.33 -8.09 11.29
C TRP A 247 0.21 -8.05 12.73
N MET A 248 1.12 -7.11 13.02
CA MET A 248 1.72 -6.97 14.35
C MET A 248 0.69 -6.62 15.42
N GLN A 249 -0.21 -5.67 15.13
CA GLN A 249 -1.27 -5.25 16.06
C GLN A 249 -2.26 -6.39 16.36
N ARG A 250 -2.69 -7.15 15.33
CA ARG A 250 -3.57 -8.31 15.52
C ARG A 250 -2.86 -9.43 16.27
N PHE A 251 -1.59 -9.68 15.97
CA PHE A 251 -0.77 -10.68 16.66
C PHE A 251 -0.67 -10.36 18.16
N GLU A 252 -0.34 -9.12 18.51
CA GLU A 252 -0.32 -8.66 19.91
C GLU A 252 -1.68 -8.78 20.58
N HIS A 253 -2.75 -8.34 19.92
CA HIS A 253 -4.11 -8.41 20.45
C HIS A 253 -4.55 -9.87 20.71
N ARG A 254 -4.23 -10.79 19.80
CA ARG A 254 -4.52 -12.23 19.96
C ARG A 254 -3.71 -12.85 21.09
N LEU A 255 -2.42 -12.54 21.16
CA LEU A 255 -1.56 -12.97 22.26
C LEU A 255 -2.11 -12.50 23.62
N HIS A 256 -2.72 -11.31 23.68
CA HIS A 256 -3.39 -10.79 24.89
C HIS A 256 -4.73 -11.45 25.20
N SER A 257 -5.58 -11.65 24.19
CA SER A 257 -6.99 -12.00 24.40
C SER A 257 -7.21 -13.49 24.66
N ASP A 258 -6.35 -14.36 24.12
CA ASP A 258 -6.48 -15.81 24.28
C ASP A 258 -5.16 -16.46 24.75
N PRO A 259 -4.81 -16.35 26.04
CA PRO A 259 -3.63 -17.01 26.62
C PRO A 259 -3.77 -18.54 26.70
N SER A 260 -4.92 -19.12 26.34
CA SER A 260 -5.22 -20.56 26.45
C SER A 260 -5.26 -21.29 25.09
N GLY A 261 -5.25 -20.55 23.98
CA GLY A 261 -5.19 -21.07 22.62
C GLY A 261 -3.87 -21.78 22.28
N PRO A 262 -3.74 -22.38 21.07
CA PRO A 262 -2.50 -23.01 20.63
C PRO A 262 -1.35 -22.00 20.74
N LYS A 263 -0.31 -22.36 21.51
CA LYS A 263 0.80 -21.52 21.98
C LYS A 263 1.34 -20.56 20.91
N LEU A 264 0.71 -19.39 20.77
CA LEU A 264 1.28 -18.27 20.03
C LEU A 264 2.47 -17.77 20.87
N ASP A 265 3.67 -17.84 20.31
CA ASP A 265 4.91 -17.42 20.98
C ASP A 265 5.44 -16.17 20.26
N TRP A 266 5.92 -15.18 21.01
CA TRP A 266 6.60 -14.00 20.49
C TRP A 266 7.81 -14.33 19.59
N LYS A 267 8.31 -15.57 19.63
CA LYS A 267 9.27 -16.08 18.62
C LYS A 267 8.80 -15.88 17.19
N ILE A 268 7.49 -15.93 16.92
CA ILE A 268 6.94 -15.68 15.57
C ILE A 268 7.19 -14.22 15.17
N ALA A 269 6.89 -13.26 16.06
CA ALA A 269 7.18 -11.85 15.81
C ALA A 269 8.68 -11.58 15.64
N GLN A 270 9.55 -12.22 16.44
CA GLN A 270 11.01 -12.08 16.25
C GLN A 270 11.44 -12.63 14.88
N LYS A 271 10.98 -13.83 14.50
CA LYS A 271 11.24 -14.37 13.16
C LYS A 271 10.75 -13.46 12.05
N PHE A 272 9.62 -12.79 12.24
CA PHE A 272 9.13 -11.83 11.27
C PHE A 272 10.14 -10.69 11.07
N PHE A 273 10.65 -10.08 12.15
CA PHE A 273 11.70 -9.07 12.04
C PHE A 273 12.98 -9.62 11.39
N ASP A 274 13.42 -10.81 11.76
CA ASP A 274 14.60 -11.45 11.16
C ASP A 274 14.43 -11.66 9.64
N TYR A 275 13.21 -12.04 9.22
CA TYR A 275 12.89 -12.18 7.80
C TYR A 275 12.76 -10.85 7.07
N LEU A 276 12.20 -9.81 7.72
CA LEU A 276 12.16 -8.46 7.14
C LEU A 276 13.58 -7.96 6.90
N GLU A 277 14.48 -8.12 7.87
CA GLU A 277 15.90 -7.74 7.73
C GLU A 277 16.59 -8.48 6.57
N ALA A 278 16.35 -9.79 6.44
CA ALA A 278 16.97 -10.59 5.40
C ALA A 278 16.41 -10.34 3.99
N ASN A 279 15.14 -9.91 3.85
CA ASN A 279 14.45 -9.77 2.55
C ASN A 279 14.23 -8.31 2.12
N ALA A 280 14.42 -7.33 3.01
CA ALA A 280 14.24 -5.92 2.67
C ALA A 280 15.34 -5.36 1.76
N ASP A 281 16.51 -6.04 1.64
CA ASP A 281 17.64 -5.60 0.82
C ASP A 281 17.94 -4.08 1.00
N HIS A 282 17.81 -3.26 -0.03
CA HIS A 282 18.03 -1.82 0.05
C HIS A 282 16.95 -1.06 0.85
N TYR A 283 15.74 -1.60 1.01
CA TYR A 283 14.68 -0.98 1.82
C TYR A 283 15.01 -0.94 3.31
N TRP A 284 15.92 -1.80 3.80
CA TRP A 284 16.30 -1.85 5.22
C TRP A 284 17.04 -0.59 5.70
N ASN A 285 17.81 0.02 4.79
CA ASN A 285 18.64 1.20 5.04
C ASN A 285 17.94 2.48 4.59
N ALA A 286 18.42 3.64 5.03
CA ALA A 286 17.89 4.92 4.53
C ALA A 286 18.19 5.10 3.02
N PRO A 287 17.23 5.58 2.22
CA PRO A 287 17.46 5.81 0.79
C PRO A 287 18.40 7.00 0.52
N GLU A 288 19.08 6.95 -0.62
CA GLU A 288 19.82 8.08 -1.18
C GLU A 288 18.96 8.92 -2.14
N PHE A 289 19.20 10.23 -2.18
CA PHE A 289 18.61 11.14 -3.17
C PHE A 289 19.42 11.13 -4.47
N ARG A 290 18.80 10.74 -5.58
CA ARG A 290 19.50 10.52 -6.86
C ARG A 290 19.74 11.80 -7.67
N LEU A 291 18.89 12.82 -7.50
CA LEU A 291 18.93 14.04 -8.33
C LEU A 291 19.94 15.10 -7.86
N GLY A 292 20.54 14.92 -6.67
CA GLY A 292 21.47 15.90 -6.08
C GLY A 292 22.94 15.74 -6.47
N LYS A 293 23.35 14.62 -7.07
CA LYS A 293 24.74 14.36 -7.49
C LYS A 293 24.95 14.85 -8.93
N GLY A 294 25.30 16.12 -9.09
CA GLY A 294 25.72 16.68 -10.38
C GLY A 294 26.96 15.99 -10.95
N GLY A 295 26.76 15.14 -11.96
CA GLY A 295 27.64 14.91 -13.11
C GLY A 295 28.97 14.16 -12.89
N SER A 296 28.95 12.82 -12.95
CA SER A 296 30.04 11.97 -13.51
C SER A 296 29.60 10.50 -13.52
N SER A 297 29.01 10.04 -14.62
CA SER A 297 29.13 8.61 -14.97
C SER A 297 30.64 8.32 -15.16
N PRO A 298 31.22 7.26 -14.59
CA PRO A 298 32.63 6.96 -14.77
C PRO A 298 32.85 6.41 -16.19
N THR A 299 32.93 7.29 -17.18
CA THR A 299 33.50 6.95 -18.49
C THR A 299 34.97 6.62 -18.27
N LYS A 300 35.33 5.35 -18.47
CA LYS A 300 36.70 4.85 -18.53
C LYS A 300 37.54 5.73 -19.45
N ARG A 301 38.34 6.64 -18.88
CA ARG A 301 39.43 7.30 -19.60
C ARG A 301 40.64 6.37 -19.62
N GLY A 302 40.80 5.68 -20.75
CA GLY A 302 42.09 5.14 -21.18
C GLY A 302 42.97 6.29 -21.66
N SER A 303 44.13 6.41 -21.04
CA SER A 303 45.21 7.35 -21.31
C SER A 303 45.94 7.04 -22.62
N SER A 304 46.18 8.03 -23.48
CA SER A 304 47.54 8.45 -23.87
C SER A 304 47.56 9.66 -24.81
N SER A 305 48.50 10.55 -24.51
CA SER A 305 49.00 11.73 -25.22
C SER A 305 49.47 11.50 -26.66
N ASP A 306 49.32 12.48 -27.58
CA ASP A 306 50.31 13.53 -27.89
C ASP A 306 50.10 14.15 -29.31
N SER A 307 50.41 15.46 -29.38
CA SER A 307 50.85 16.33 -30.50
C SER A 307 50.32 16.27 -31.97
N GLY A 308 49.96 17.46 -32.48
CA GLY A 308 50.45 17.99 -33.78
C GLY A 308 49.60 17.84 -35.07
N PHE A 309 49.02 18.95 -35.56
CA PHE A 309 48.53 19.16 -36.95
C PHE A 309 49.70 19.24 -37.98
N PRO A 310 49.50 19.27 -39.34
CA PRO A 310 48.33 18.96 -40.20
C PRO A 310 48.64 18.17 -41.52
N THR A 311 47.58 17.88 -42.31
CA THR A 311 47.51 17.63 -43.80
C THR A 311 48.11 16.36 -44.42
N GLY A 312 47.31 15.69 -45.29
CA GLY A 312 47.81 14.77 -46.32
C GLY A 312 46.84 13.64 -46.70
N ASP A 313 46.19 13.81 -47.85
CA ASP A 313 45.40 12.87 -48.65
C ASP A 313 46.25 11.67 -49.14
N ASP A 314 45.71 10.44 -49.13
CA ASP A 314 45.82 9.42 -50.21
C ASP A 314 45.28 8.03 -49.79
N PHE A 315 44.19 7.63 -50.44
CA PHE A 315 43.83 6.33 -51.04
C PHE A 315 44.66 5.06 -50.71
N ASP A 316 44.00 3.97 -50.29
CA ASP A 316 43.47 2.92 -51.20
C ASP A 316 42.92 1.66 -50.45
N LEU A 317 41.64 1.42 -50.71
CA LEU A 317 40.89 0.17 -51.02
C LEU A 317 41.47 -1.22 -50.65
N ASP A 318 40.66 -2.02 -49.94
CA ASP A 318 39.98 -3.23 -50.50
C ASP A 318 39.39 -4.12 -49.41
N ARG A 319 38.05 -4.23 -49.37
CA ARG A 319 37.36 -5.51 -49.15
C ARG A 319 35.89 -5.45 -49.59
N ASP A 320 35.64 -5.88 -50.83
CA ASP A 320 34.35 -6.41 -51.32
C ASP A 320 33.91 -7.62 -50.47
N GLY A 321 32.63 -7.97 -50.31
CA GLY A 321 31.38 -7.47 -50.88
C GLY A 321 30.22 -8.34 -50.38
N ASP A 322 29.01 -7.77 -50.37
CA ASP A 322 27.71 -8.32 -50.80
C ASP A 322 26.57 -7.60 -50.07
N ASP A 323 25.93 -6.70 -50.83
CA ASP A 323 24.64 -6.08 -50.55
C ASP A 323 23.50 -7.07 -50.86
N ASP A 324 22.42 -7.02 -50.07
CA ASP A 324 21.04 -6.95 -50.60
C ASP A 324 20.03 -6.67 -49.46
N ASP A 325 19.39 -5.50 -49.60
CA ASP A 325 17.99 -5.12 -49.31
C ASP A 325 17.25 -5.58 -48.04
N GLU A 326 16.88 -4.58 -47.20
CA GLU A 326 15.50 -4.48 -46.69
C GLU A 326 15.14 -3.00 -46.47
N GLY A 327 14.52 -2.41 -47.50
CA GLY A 327 13.90 -1.09 -47.45
C GLY A 327 12.75 -1.04 -46.43
N GLY A 328 12.67 0.05 -45.69
CA GLY A 328 11.63 0.27 -44.68
C GLY A 328 10.24 0.29 -45.33
N MET A 329 9.33 -0.51 -44.79
CA MET A 329 7.90 -0.65 -45.13
C MET A 329 7.12 0.69 -45.25
N PHE A 330 7.73 1.82 -44.91
CA PHE A 330 7.13 3.17 -44.91
C PHE A 330 7.79 4.16 -45.89
N ASP A 331 8.88 3.79 -46.57
CA ASP A 331 9.57 4.68 -47.53
C ASP A 331 8.73 4.96 -48.79
N ALA A 332 7.90 4.01 -49.22
CA ALA A 332 7.06 4.14 -50.41
C ALA A 332 5.96 5.22 -50.32
N ALA A 333 5.63 5.68 -49.11
CA ALA A 333 4.65 6.76 -48.92
C ALA A 333 5.28 8.17 -49.01
N TYR A 334 6.60 8.26 -48.92
CA TYR A 334 7.35 9.51 -48.92
C TYR A 334 8.32 9.64 -50.11
N GLU A 335 8.39 8.61 -50.96
CA GLU A 335 9.18 8.64 -52.19
C GLU A 335 8.59 9.65 -53.19
N GLY A 336 9.30 10.76 -53.40
CA GLY A 336 8.92 11.82 -54.34
C GLY A 336 8.25 13.06 -53.72
N VAL A 337 8.09 13.11 -52.40
CA VAL A 337 7.63 14.33 -51.72
C VAL A 337 8.83 15.21 -51.37
N VAL A 338 9.16 16.16 -52.25
CA VAL A 338 10.11 17.23 -51.93
C VAL A 338 9.38 18.25 -51.07
N TYR A 339 9.73 18.33 -49.78
CA TYR A 339 9.25 19.40 -48.91
C TYR A 339 9.75 20.73 -49.49
N ASN A 340 8.82 21.50 -50.07
CA ASN A 340 9.10 22.82 -50.58
C ASN A 340 8.67 23.79 -49.50
N ASP A 341 9.63 24.41 -48.83
CA ASP A 341 9.37 25.36 -47.75
C ASP A 341 8.65 26.60 -48.33
N THR A 342 7.34 26.69 -48.10
CA THR A 342 6.52 27.83 -48.50
C THR A 342 6.50 28.95 -47.46
N THR A 343 7.27 28.80 -46.40
CA THR A 343 7.36 29.70 -45.25
C THR A 343 8.79 30.24 -45.14
N ASP A 344 9.29 30.84 -46.23
CA ASP A 344 10.50 31.65 -46.21
C ASP A 344 10.18 33.01 -45.55
N ASP A 345 9.94 32.99 -44.24
CA ASP A 345 9.73 34.18 -43.40
C ASP A 345 11.02 34.66 -42.71
N GLY A 346 12.17 34.06 -43.07
CA GLY A 346 13.47 34.42 -42.51
C GLY A 346 13.66 34.02 -41.05
N ILE A 347 12.81 33.15 -40.50
CA ILE A 347 13.00 32.54 -39.18
C ILE A 347 13.52 31.13 -39.42
N GLU A 348 14.82 30.94 -39.29
CA GLU A 348 15.41 29.61 -39.18
C GLU A 348 14.78 28.95 -37.95
N SER A 349 13.92 27.94 -38.17
CA SER A 349 13.27 27.19 -37.10
C SER A 349 14.34 26.61 -36.19
N ALA A 350 14.69 27.34 -35.13
CA ALA A 350 15.12 26.70 -33.91
C ALA A 350 13.93 25.86 -33.47
N VAL A 351 13.94 24.57 -33.82
CA VAL A 351 13.25 23.58 -32.99
C VAL A 351 13.75 23.90 -31.59
N PRO A 352 12.89 24.41 -30.68
CA PRO A 352 13.32 24.57 -29.30
C PRO A 352 13.80 23.18 -28.90
N GLU A 353 15.06 23.04 -28.50
CA GLU A 353 15.43 21.88 -27.71
C GLU A 353 14.35 21.80 -26.62
N GLU A 354 13.61 20.68 -26.57
CA GLU A 354 12.62 20.37 -25.56
C GLU A 354 13.29 20.17 -24.18
N ALA A 355 14.22 21.06 -23.81
CA ALA A 355 14.96 21.09 -22.55
C ALA A 355 14.09 21.62 -21.40
N GLY A 356 12.84 21.15 -21.29
CA GLY A 356 11.87 21.69 -20.33
C GLY A 356 10.77 20.75 -19.85
N VAL A 357 10.64 19.55 -20.39
CA VAL A 357 9.63 18.56 -19.93
C VAL A 357 10.25 17.53 -18.97
N GLU A 358 11.54 17.21 -19.10
CA GLU A 358 12.20 16.15 -18.32
C GLU A 358 12.25 16.44 -16.81
N SER A 359 12.54 17.67 -16.38
CA SER A 359 12.75 17.97 -14.94
C SER A 359 11.50 17.86 -14.05
N ASP A 360 10.30 18.09 -14.60
CA ASP A 360 9.04 18.02 -13.84
C ASP A 360 8.68 16.57 -13.46
N SER A 361 8.95 15.62 -14.35
CA SER A 361 8.73 14.19 -14.09
C SER A 361 9.78 13.63 -13.14
N GLU A 362 11.06 14.01 -13.32
CA GLU A 362 12.17 13.45 -12.55
C GLU A 362 12.01 13.61 -11.03
N LEU A 363 11.68 14.81 -10.55
CA LEU A 363 11.48 15.05 -9.12
C LEU A 363 10.26 14.31 -8.59
N LEU A 364 9.19 14.22 -9.38
CA LEU A 364 7.97 13.51 -9.01
C LEU A 364 8.22 12.00 -8.92
N ASP A 365 8.95 11.44 -9.87
CA ASP A 365 9.29 10.01 -9.92
C ASP A 365 10.25 9.63 -8.78
N GLU A 366 11.27 10.46 -8.52
CA GLU A 366 12.17 10.27 -7.39
C GLU A 366 11.43 10.43 -6.04
N ALA A 367 10.52 11.41 -5.93
CA ALA A 367 9.68 11.56 -4.74
C ALA A 367 8.79 10.33 -4.52
N ASN A 368 8.18 9.78 -5.59
CA ASN A 368 7.37 8.58 -5.50
C ASN A 368 8.18 7.36 -5.04
N ARG A 369 9.39 7.17 -5.59
CA ARG A 369 10.32 6.11 -5.16
C ARG A 369 10.68 6.25 -3.68
N LEU A 370 11.08 7.45 -3.26
CA LEU A 370 11.44 7.73 -1.87
C LEU A 370 10.24 7.55 -0.94
N ASN A 371 9.04 7.97 -1.36
CA ASN A 371 7.83 7.84 -0.57
C ASN A 371 7.51 6.38 -0.21
N GLN A 372 7.64 5.44 -1.15
CA GLN A 372 7.44 4.02 -0.87
C GLN A 372 8.43 3.51 0.20
N HIS A 373 9.70 3.89 0.06
CA HIS A 373 10.76 3.51 1.01
C HIS A 373 10.57 4.15 2.39
N LEU A 374 10.24 5.44 2.47
CA LEU A 374 9.95 6.13 3.73
C LEU A 374 8.72 5.53 4.44
N THR A 375 7.70 5.13 3.69
CA THR A 375 6.52 4.44 4.23
C THR A 375 6.91 3.08 4.84
N PHE A 376 7.82 2.33 4.22
CA PHE A 376 8.38 1.10 4.79
C PHE A 376 9.13 1.35 6.10
N LEU A 377 10.09 2.30 6.12
CA LEU A 377 10.87 2.62 7.32
C LEU A 377 10.01 3.13 8.47
N THR A 378 9.00 3.95 8.16
CA THR A 378 8.03 4.43 9.15
C THR A 378 7.24 3.27 9.76
N ALA A 379 6.78 2.32 8.94
CA ALA A 379 6.06 1.15 9.44
C ALA A 379 6.95 0.24 10.28
N LEU A 380 8.20 0.02 9.87
CA LEU A 380 9.19 -0.72 10.65
C LEU A 380 9.43 -0.08 12.03
N ALA A 381 9.63 1.25 12.06
CA ALA A 381 9.78 1.99 13.32
C ALA A 381 8.55 1.84 14.23
N GLN A 382 7.34 1.89 13.67
CA GLN A 382 6.11 1.71 14.44
C GLN A 382 5.96 0.27 14.96
N MET A 383 6.38 -0.73 14.21
CA MET A 383 6.41 -2.11 14.68
C MET A 383 7.44 -2.31 15.81
N TRP A 384 8.61 -1.69 15.73
CA TRP A 384 9.57 -1.67 16.85
C TRP A 384 8.99 -0.98 18.09
N LYS A 385 8.24 0.12 17.92
CA LYS A 385 7.50 0.74 19.04
C LYS A 385 6.49 -0.22 19.65
N GLY A 386 5.71 -0.93 18.84
CA GLY A 386 4.80 -1.98 19.32
C GLY A 386 5.52 -3.04 20.15
N ALA A 387 6.61 -3.59 19.60
CA ALA A 387 7.46 -4.56 20.28
C ALA A 387 8.02 -4.04 21.62
N ALA A 388 8.49 -2.79 21.66
CA ALA A 388 9.01 -2.16 22.87
C ALA A 388 7.94 -1.90 23.95
N LEU A 389 6.69 -1.72 23.54
CA LEU A 389 5.54 -1.50 24.43
C LEU A 389 4.80 -2.81 24.78
N SER A 390 5.19 -3.93 24.19
CA SER A 390 4.53 -5.22 24.33
C SER A 390 4.49 -5.68 25.79
N ARG A 391 3.27 -5.90 26.31
CA ARG A 391 3.10 -6.30 27.71
C ARG A 391 3.55 -7.74 27.98
N HIS A 392 3.60 -8.56 26.94
CA HIS A 392 4.06 -9.96 27.02
C HIS A 392 5.57 -10.08 27.06
N LEU A 393 6.27 -9.20 26.34
CA LEU A 393 7.73 -9.20 26.29
C LEU A 393 8.35 -8.73 27.61
N ARG A 394 7.73 -7.75 28.27
CA ARG A 394 8.22 -7.18 29.54
C ARG A 394 8.50 -8.24 30.64
N PRO A 395 7.58 -9.14 31.01
CA PRO A 395 7.88 -10.16 32.02
C PRO A 395 8.93 -11.17 31.56
N GLU A 396 9.01 -11.50 30.26
CA GLU A 396 10.09 -12.36 29.74
C GLU A 396 11.46 -11.68 29.87
N ILE A 397 11.53 -10.39 29.58
CA ILE A 397 12.75 -9.58 29.75
C ILE A 397 13.13 -9.53 31.24
N SER A 398 12.20 -9.14 32.12
CA SER A 398 12.44 -9.04 33.57
C SER A 398 12.77 -10.35 34.26
N SER A 399 12.45 -11.50 33.64
CA SER A 399 12.78 -12.81 34.21
C SER A 399 14.28 -13.07 34.29
N GLY A 400 15.08 -12.42 33.44
CA GLY A 400 16.53 -12.67 33.35
C GLY A 400 16.89 -14.04 32.78
N ASP A 401 15.93 -14.80 32.23
CA ASP A 401 16.21 -16.09 31.61
C ASP A 401 16.98 -15.94 30.29
N ALA A 402 17.53 -17.03 29.76
CA ALA A 402 18.19 -17.05 28.46
C ALA A 402 17.30 -16.49 27.31
N LYS A 403 15.98 -16.65 27.43
CA LYS A 403 15.01 -16.05 26.50
C LYS A 403 14.98 -14.53 26.63
N GLY A 404 14.88 -14.00 27.85
CA GLY A 404 14.89 -12.56 28.10
C GLY A 404 16.15 -11.88 27.56
N HIS A 405 17.32 -12.51 27.78
CA HIS A 405 18.59 -12.05 27.22
C HIS A 405 18.58 -12.01 25.68
N ALA A 406 18.04 -13.05 25.02
CA ALA A 406 17.92 -13.07 23.56
C ALA A 406 16.96 -11.96 23.04
N ARG A 407 15.89 -11.64 23.77
CA ARG A 407 14.99 -10.53 23.41
C ARG A 407 15.66 -9.17 23.56
N LEU A 408 16.40 -8.97 24.64
CA LEU A 408 17.18 -7.74 24.86
C LEU A 408 18.25 -7.55 23.78
N GLN A 409 18.95 -8.61 23.38
CA GLN A 409 19.91 -8.56 22.27
C GLN A 409 19.24 -8.16 20.95
N ALA A 410 18.06 -8.71 20.64
CA ALA A 410 17.30 -8.30 19.46
C ALA A 410 16.90 -6.82 19.53
N MET A 411 16.43 -6.33 20.69
CA MET A 411 16.10 -4.92 20.89
C MET A 411 17.31 -3.99 20.75
N GLN A 412 18.48 -4.43 21.21
CA GLN A 412 19.72 -3.69 21.03
C GLN A 412 20.07 -3.57 19.55
N HIS A 413 20.03 -4.68 18.81
CA HIS A 413 20.26 -4.68 17.36
C HIS A 413 19.28 -3.75 16.62
N TRP A 414 17.99 -3.78 16.98
CA TRP A 414 17.00 -2.87 16.40
C TRP A 414 17.26 -1.40 16.75
N ALA A 415 17.76 -1.11 17.96
CA ALA A 415 18.11 0.25 18.35
C ALA A 415 19.33 0.79 17.59
N GLU A 416 20.33 -0.06 17.35
CA GLU A 416 21.51 0.24 16.51
C GLU A 416 21.08 0.50 15.06
N GLN A 417 20.22 -0.34 14.49
CA GLN A 417 19.68 -0.13 13.15
C GLN A 417 18.84 1.15 13.06
N ALA A 418 17.99 1.44 14.05
CA ALA A 418 17.24 2.69 14.11
C ALA A 418 18.17 3.92 14.17
N ALA A 419 19.31 3.81 14.86
CA ALA A 419 20.33 4.86 14.88
C ALA A 419 20.99 5.08 13.51
N ALA A 420 21.31 4.00 12.79
CA ALA A 420 21.84 4.07 11.43
C ALA A 420 20.82 4.69 10.46
N ASN A 421 19.57 4.23 10.50
CA ASN A 421 18.48 4.76 9.66
C ASN A 421 18.23 6.24 9.92
N ARG A 422 18.20 6.68 11.19
CA ARG A 422 18.07 8.11 11.50
C ARG A 422 19.20 8.95 10.92
N ARG A 423 20.46 8.51 11.03
CA ARG A 423 21.60 9.24 10.45
C ARG A 423 21.46 9.39 8.94
N GLY A 424 21.11 8.31 8.25
CA GLY A 424 20.90 8.34 6.80
C GLY A 424 19.72 9.22 6.39
N LEU A 425 18.60 9.20 7.13
CA LEU A 425 17.45 10.06 6.87
C LEU A 425 17.78 11.55 7.09
N LEU A 426 18.64 11.90 8.04
CA LEU A 426 19.12 13.28 8.22
C LEU A 426 20.00 13.74 7.05
N THR A 427 20.84 12.86 6.51
CA THR A 427 21.60 13.14 5.28
C THR A 427 20.66 13.32 4.08
N LEU A 428 19.69 12.42 3.92
CA LEU A 428 18.68 12.53 2.86
C LEU A 428 17.90 13.85 2.95
N MET A 429 17.52 14.27 4.16
CA MET A 429 16.85 15.55 4.39
C MET A 429 17.70 16.73 3.92
N GLN A 430 19.01 16.72 4.21
CA GLN A 430 19.94 17.75 3.75
C GLN A 430 20.07 17.76 2.23
N ASP A 431 20.18 16.59 1.60
CA ASP A 431 20.30 16.47 0.15
C ASP A 431 19.05 16.98 -0.58
N VAL A 432 17.86 16.60 -0.11
CA VAL A 432 16.59 17.10 -0.66
C VAL A 432 16.45 18.60 -0.42
N ALA A 433 16.81 19.10 0.77
CA ALA A 433 16.75 20.52 1.08
C ALA A 433 17.69 21.35 0.18
N ALA A 434 18.88 20.83 -0.12
CA ALA A 434 19.87 21.46 -0.99
C ALA A 434 19.50 21.43 -2.48
N TYR A 435 18.57 20.56 -2.91
CA TYR A 435 18.18 20.44 -4.32
C TYR A 435 17.63 21.76 -4.90
N PRO A 436 18.26 22.36 -5.92
CA PRO A 436 17.81 23.61 -6.52
C PRO A 436 16.61 23.38 -7.45
N ILE A 437 15.53 24.13 -7.23
CA ILE A 437 14.38 24.17 -8.15
C ILE A 437 14.63 25.33 -9.12
N ALA A 438 14.71 25.02 -10.42
CA ALA A 438 14.94 26.04 -11.45
C ALA A 438 13.78 27.05 -11.47
N LYS A 439 14.10 28.34 -11.34
CA LYS A 439 13.13 29.41 -11.54
C LYS A 439 13.00 29.66 -13.03
N VAL A 440 12.02 29.00 -13.65
CA VAL A 440 11.66 29.27 -15.06
C VAL A 440 10.96 30.64 -15.12
N GLY A 441 11.01 31.31 -16.28
CA GLY A 441 10.69 32.73 -16.50
C GLY A 441 9.30 33.23 -16.03
N PRO A 442 8.95 34.50 -16.28
CA PRO A 442 7.74 35.15 -15.72
C PRO A 442 6.41 34.66 -16.31
N ASP A 443 6.41 33.59 -17.08
CA ASP A 443 5.22 33.02 -17.72
C ASP A 443 4.33 32.30 -16.68
N HIS A 444 3.02 32.30 -16.91
CA HIS A 444 2.05 31.68 -15.99
C HIS A 444 2.31 30.18 -15.83
N ASP A 445 2.60 29.49 -16.93
CA ASP A 445 2.90 28.06 -16.93
C ASP A 445 4.21 27.76 -16.19
N ALA A 446 5.22 28.61 -16.36
CA ALA A 446 6.50 28.50 -15.66
C ALA A 446 6.35 28.68 -14.14
N MET A 447 5.52 29.65 -13.70
CA MET A 447 5.19 29.84 -12.29
C MET A 447 4.43 28.63 -11.71
N SER A 448 3.45 28.10 -12.45
CA SER A 448 2.68 26.93 -12.01
C SER A 448 3.57 25.68 -11.84
N ARG A 449 4.52 25.44 -12.76
CA ARG A 449 5.48 24.32 -12.66
C ARG A 449 6.40 24.47 -11.46
N TYR A 450 6.97 25.67 -11.26
CA TYR A 450 7.80 25.98 -10.10
C TYR A 450 7.05 25.71 -8.78
N ASP A 451 5.80 26.17 -8.67
CA ASP A 451 4.99 25.93 -7.48
C ASP A 451 4.69 24.43 -7.27
N ARG A 452 4.41 23.67 -8.33
CA ARG A 452 4.23 22.21 -8.24
C ARG A 452 5.49 21.50 -7.75
N GLN A 453 6.66 21.80 -8.34
CA GLN A 453 7.94 21.22 -7.91
C GLN A 453 8.27 21.60 -6.46
N ARG A 454 8.00 22.85 -6.06
CA ARG A 454 8.18 23.31 -4.68
C ARG A 454 7.32 22.51 -3.70
N LEU A 455 6.04 22.33 -4.02
CA LEU A 455 5.11 21.55 -3.19
C LEU A 455 5.55 20.08 -3.06
N ILE A 456 6.02 19.45 -4.15
CA ILE A 456 6.54 18.08 -4.12
C ILE A 456 7.76 17.99 -3.19
N LYS A 457 8.71 18.92 -3.33
CA LYS A 457 9.91 18.99 -2.48
C LYS A 457 9.56 19.21 -1.01
N GLU A 458 8.68 20.16 -0.71
CA GLU A 458 8.24 20.45 0.67
C GLU A 458 7.54 19.23 1.29
N SER A 459 6.62 18.59 0.56
CA SER A 459 5.94 17.38 1.02
C SER A 459 6.92 16.23 1.25
N LEU A 460 7.90 16.04 0.36
CA LEU A 460 8.95 15.03 0.53
C LEU A 460 9.80 15.31 1.78
N LEU A 461 10.20 16.56 2.02
CA LEU A 461 10.96 16.94 3.22
C LEU A 461 10.18 16.66 4.50
N GLU A 462 8.90 17.03 4.55
CA GLU A 462 8.04 16.74 5.70
C GLU A 462 7.94 15.23 5.97
N ARG A 463 7.84 14.41 4.93
CA ARG A 463 7.83 12.95 5.05
C ARG A 463 9.16 12.37 5.55
N VAL A 464 10.30 12.89 5.06
CA VAL A 464 11.62 12.47 5.54
C VAL A 464 11.80 12.82 7.02
N ILE A 465 11.42 14.04 7.42
CA ILE A 465 11.45 14.48 8.83
C ILE A 465 10.56 13.57 9.68
N GLY A 466 9.32 13.34 9.25
CA GLY A 466 8.38 12.45 9.94
C GLY A 466 8.95 11.05 10.16
N SER A 467 9.53 10.45 9.12
CA SER A 467 10.19 9.13 9.21
C SER A 467 11.39 9.15 10.16
N ALA A 468 12.19 10.23 10.19
CA ALA A 468 13.34 10.36 11.07
C ALA A 468 12.96 10.53 12.55
N VAL A 469 11.84 11.23 12.81
CA VAL A 469 11.24 11.37 14.15
C VAL A 469 10.69 10.02 14.62
N GLU A 470 9.89 9.35 13.78
CA GLU A 470 9.32 8.03 14.10
C GLU A 470 10.41 7.00 14.42
N THR A 471 11.51 7.02 13.67
CA THR A 471 12.68 6.15 13.91
C THR A 471 13.40 6.50 15.22
N ALA A 472 13.52 7.79 15.57
CA ALA A 472 14.08 8.19 16.86
C ALA A 472 13.21 7.75 18.04
N ASP A 473 11.90 7.89 17.93
CA ASP A 473 10.99 7.48 19.00
C ASP A 473 11.02 5.97 19.20
N ALA A 474 11.10 5.19 18.11
CA ALA A 474 11.34 3.76 18.19
C ALA A 474 12.64 3.43 18.92
N ARG A 475 13.76 4.09 18.56
CA ARG A 475 15.05 3.92 19.23
C ARG A 475 14.95 4.24 20.74
N ARG A 476 14.34 5.37 21.12
CA ARG A 476 14.17 5.76 22.53
C ARG A 476 13.41 4.70 23.33
N LEU A 477 12.32 4.17 22.78
CA LEU A 477 11.51 3.14 23.43
C LEU A 477 12.24 1.78 23.54
N LEU A 478 13.04 1.41 22.55
CA LEU A 478 13.90 0.23 22.61
C LEU A 478 14.99 0.39 23.69
N LEU A 479 15.69 1.51 23.71
CA LEU A 479 16.71 1.82 24.73
C LEU A 479 16.12 1.90 26.14
N ALA A 480 14.88 2.39 26.29
CA ALA A 480 14.19 2.45 27.57
C ALA A 480 14.04 1.06 28.22
N ASN A 481 13.77 0.03 27.41
CA ASN A 481 13.71 -1.35 27.88
C ASN A 481 15.08 -1.89 28.32
N LEU A 482 16.16 -1.48 27.65
CA LEU A 482 17.53 -1.87 27.96
C LEU A 482 18.06 -1.21 29.24
N THR A 483 17.68 0.04 29.51
CA THR A 483 18.13 0.79 30.70
C THR A 483 17.41 0.39 31.99
N ALA A 484 16.20 -0.14 31.90
CA ALA A 484 15.38 -0.44 33.06
C ALA A 484 15.74 -1.77 33.73
N ASP A 485 16.37 -2.68 32.99
CA ASP A 485 16.97 -3.91 33.49
C ASP A 485 18.44 -3.66 33.85
N ALA A 486 18.89 -4.17 35.00
CA ALA A 486 20.23 -3.89 35.54
C ALA A 486 21.37 -4.55 34.73
N ALA A 487 21.03 -5.32 33.70
CA ALA A 487 21.93 -5.98 32.77
C ALA A 487 22.19 -5.15 31.51
N ALA A 488 22.34 -3.82 31.66
CA ALA A 488 22.79 -2.95 30.57
C ALA A 488 24.15 -3.46 30.06
N SER A 489 24.16 -4.03 28.85
CA SER A 489 25.38 -4.40 28.15
C SER A 489 26.26 -3.15 27.98
N SER A 490 27.59 -3.28 28.07
CA SER A 490 28.52 -2.15 27.95
C SER A 490 28.37 -1.36 26.64
N ALA A 491 27.85 -1.99 25.58
CA ALA A 491 27.53 -1.34 24.31
C ALA A 491 26.34 -0.37 24.42
N SER A 492 25.28 -0.74 25.16
CA SER A 492 24.12 0.14 25.37
C SER A 492 24.48 1.42 26.13
N ALA A 493 25.45 1.34 27.04
CA ALA A 493 25.96 2.49 27.78
C ALA A 493 26.71 3.49 26.88
N GLN A 494 27.47 3.00 25.89
CA GLN A 494 28.16 3.86 24.91
C GLN A 494 27.15 4.58 24.00
N ASP A 495 26.13 3.87 23.50
CA ASP A 495 25.07 4.46 22.68
C ASP A 495 24.26 5.52 23.42
N LEU A 496 24.06 5.35 24.73
CA LEU A 496 23.41 6.32 25.60
C LEU A 496 24.29 7.55 25.85
N ASP A 497 25.61 7.40 25.89
CA ASP A 497 26.55 8.50 26.12
C ASP A 497 26.69 9.43 24.89
N GLU A 498 26.44 8.93 23.68
CA GLU A 498 26.38 9.74 22.46
C GLU A 498 25.14 10.62 22.35
N LEU A 499 24.09 10.32 23.14
CA LEU A 499 22.82 11.05 23.08
C LEU A 499 22.87 12.36 23.89
N PRO A 500 22.15 13.40 23.44
CA PRO A 500 21.93 14.61 24.22
C PRO A 500 21.38 14.32 25.62
N GLU A 501 21.73 15.14 26.61
CA GLU A 501 21.32 14.95 28.01
C GLU A 501 19.79 14.85 28.16
N ASP A 502 19.03 15.66 27.42
CA ASP A 502 17.57 15.63 27.38
C ASP A 502 17.03 14.29 26.87
N ASP A 503 17.61 13.73 25.81
CA ASP A 503 17.22 12.43 25.26
C ASP A 503 17.52 11.30 26.26
N ARG A 504 18.68 11.33 26.93
CA ARG A 504 19.04 10.33 27.95
C ARG A 504 18.05 10.32 29.11
N ILE A 505 17.71 11.50 29.64
CA ILE A 505 16.75 11.64 30.74
C ILE A 505 15.36 11.18 30.30
N ALA A 506 14.95 11.49 29.06
CA ALA A 506 13.67 11.02 28.51
C ALA A 506 13.61 9.48 28.41
N ILE A 507 14.68 8.84 27.94
CA ILE A 507 14.79 7.37 27.88
C ILE A 507 14.68 6.75 29.28
N GLU A 508 15.35 7.33 30.28
CA GLU A 508 15.28 6.88 31.67
C GLU A 508 13.85 6.97 32.23
N ILE A 509 13.15 8.07 31.96
CA ILE A 509 11.75 8.25 32.37
C ILE A 509 10.85 7.23 31.68
N LEU A 510 11.01 7.02 30.37
CA LEU A 510 10.25 6.02 29.61
C LEU A 510 10.47 4.63 30.20
N GLY A 511 11.72 4.26 30.52
CA GLY A 511 12.05 3.00 31.18
C GLY A 511 11.36 2.88 32.54
N ASN A 512 11.46 3.89 33.39
CA ASN A 512 10.80 3.90 34.70
C ASN A 512 9.28 3.78 34.58
N LEU A 513 8.66 4.41 33.57
CA LEU A 513 7.22 4.33 33.30
C LEU A 513 6.83 2.92 32.84
N LEU A 514 7.60 2.31 31.93
CA LEU A 514 7.31 0.98 31.41
C LEU A 514 7.33 -0.13 32.47
N TYR A 515 8.19 0.01 33.49
CA TYR A 515 8.35 -0.93 34.59
C TYR A 515 7.68 -0.48 35.91
N GLY A 516 6.93 0.63 35.89
CA GLY A 516 6.14 1.09 37.05
C GLY A 516 6.95 1.62 38.24
N LYS A 517 8.17 2.13 38.01
CA LYS A 517 9.06 2.69 39.05
C LYS A 517 8.71 4.14 39.37
N ASN A 518 7.54 4.36 39.98
CA ASN A 518 6.97 5.71 40.19
C ASN A 518 7.89 6.67 40.97
N GLU A 519 8.54 6.22 42.04
CA GLU A 519 9.41 7.07 42.88
C GLU A 519 10.65 7.61 42.13
N ALA A 520 11.14 6.86 41.14
CA ALA A 520 12.28 7.29 40.32
C ALA A 520 11.87 8.39 39.32
N ILE A 521 10.60 8.41 38.89
CA ILE A 521 10.10 9.38 37.90
C ILE A 521 10.12 10.80 38.46
N ASP A 522 9.72 11.00 39.72
CA ASP A 522 9.63 12.34 40.32
C ASP A 522 10.99 13.07 40.35
N ASN A 523 12.06 12.33 40.64
CA ASN A 523 13.42 12.86 40.64
C ASN A 523 13.93 13.14 39.23
N THR A 524 13.70 12.23 38.29
CA THR A 524 14.20 12.34 36.92
C THR A 524 13.42 13.38 36.10
N PHE A 525 12.11 13.58 36.37
CA PHE A 525 11.27 14.58 35.71
C PHE A 525 11.74 16.01 35.94
N SER A 526 12.17 16.34 37.16
CA SER A 526 12.69 17.67 37.49
C SER A 526 13.98 18.00 36.71
N ARG A 527 14.82 16.99 36.47
CA ARG A 527 16.02 17.11 35.63
C ARG A 527 15.65 17.33 34.16
N LEU A 528 14.65 16.61 33.65
CA LEU A 528 14.17 16.77 32.27
C LEU A 528 13.70 18.21 32.01
N LEU A 529 12.87 18.76 32.90
CA LEU A 529 12.39 20.15 32.77
C LEU A 529 13.55 21.16 32.72
N THR A 530 14.62 20.90 33.45
CA THR A 530 15.81 21.76 33.44
C THR A 530 16.55 21.67 32.12
N ALA A 531 16.74 20.46 31.58
CA ALA A 531 17.39 20.23 30.29
C ALA A 531 16.58 20.86 29.13
N LEU A 532 15.26 20.69 29.12
CA LEU A 532 14.37 21.22 28.06
C LEU A 532 14.32 22.75 28.00
N ARG A 533 14.59 23.47 29.11
CA ARG A 533 14.63 24.94 29.11
C ARG A 533 15.69 25.52 28.16
N SER A 534 16.73 24.75 27.86
CA SER A 534 17.79 25.17 26.94
C SER A 534 17.45 24.95 25.46
N LYS A 535 16.34 24.25 25.16
CA LYS A 535 15.97 23.81 23.81
C LYS A 535 14.91 24.72 23.18
N LYS A 536 14.98 24.89 21.86
CA LYS A 536 13.95 25.58 21.08
C LYS A 536 12.81 24.60 20.80
N LEU A 537 11.76 24.64 21.62
CA LEU A 537 10.64 23.69 21.53
C LEU A 537 9.61 24.02 20.44
N LEU A 538 9.68 25.21 19.83
CA LEU A 538 8.72 25.64 18.81
C LEU A 538 9.19 25.20 17.42
N TYR A 539 8.55 24.17 16.87
CA TYR A 539 8.73 23.81 15.46
C TYR A 539 8.14 24.90 14.55
N ILE A 540 8.93 25.35 13.57
CA ILE A 540 8.48 26.27 12.52
C ILE A 540 8.28 25.42 11.26
N PRO A 541 7.07 25.36 10.69
CA PRO A 541 6.84 24.59 9.45
C PRO A 541 7.70 25.08 8.30
N LEU A 542 8.09 24.16 7.40
CA LEU A 542 8.90 24.48 6.22
C LEU A 542 8.23 25.54 5.32
N ALA A 543 6.90 25.46 5.17
CA ALA A 543 6.11 26.46 4.44
C ALA A 543 6.22 27.90 5.02
N ARG A 544 6.67 28.05 6.27
CA ARG A 544 6.91 29.35 6.94
C ARG A 544 8.40 29.71 7.03
N GLY A 545 9.28 28.99 6.33
CA GLY A 545 10.72 29.21 6.34
C GLY A 545 11.45 28.62 7.55
N GLY A 546 10.88 27.56 8.16
CA GLY A 546 11.57 26.80 9.20
C GLY A 546 12.80 26.06 8.67
N ASP A 547 13.76 25.79 9.55
CA ASP A 547 14.93 24.97 9.24
C ASP A 547 14.56 23.48 9.37
N PRO A 548 14.77 22.64 8.32
CA PRO A 548 14.55 21.20 8.40
C PRO A 548 15.28 20.51 9.57
N ALA A 549 16.43 21.04 10.00
CA ALA A 549 17.24 20.46 11.06
C ALA A 549 16.83 20.88 12.49
N GLN A 550 15.84 21.76 12.62
CA GLN A 550 15.31 22.24 13.91
C GLN A 550 14.51 21.15 14.63
#